data_AF-A0A947TGL6-F1
#
_entry.id   AF-A0A947TGL6-F1
#
_cell.length_a   1.000
_cell.length_b   1.000
_cell.length_c   1.000
_cell.angle_alpha   90.00
_cell.angle_beta   90.00
_cell.angle_gamma   90.00
#
_symmetry.space_group_name_H-M   'P 1'
#
loop_
_entity.id
_entity.type
_entity.pdbx_description
1 polymer ?
#
loop_
_entity_poly.entity_id
_entity_poly.type
_entity_poly.pdbx_seq_one_letter_code
_entity_poly.pdbx_strand_id
1 'polypeptide(L)'
;LTLLAIALLWALDPLGEWLGAGALALVGEPFMLGDTPGWREALAYLLPPAAALAALAGLAALRLRAPVLPGTSWRVQGLAAGLLLVVIHTLYKQVFAIDSLARFIEFGMAERTVWQIALLGAAGLAAAGVPRLGSNMALARGFAAAALAHFVVFTCLWHNPLFARQAVGAAVLANWLGAGFAVAIAAAWLLRRWSGERLRPWFDAAIMALATLAAIALLRQTYAGALPAAVPLGETEDLLRSLVGIVLALGFLLLGSRLEQRSWRIGSLVLMLAAVVKVFAIDAAELGGLLRIASFAALGASLIALGWFYTRQLSARPAPASDQFPSR
;
A
#
# COMPACT_ATOMS: atom_id res chain seq x y z
N LEU A 1 -37.04 13.07 13.59
CA LEU A 1 -35.83 13.86 13.86
C LEU A 1 -35.40 13.76 15.32
N THR A 2 -36.27 13.98 16.30
CA THR A 2 -35.97 13.81 17.75
C THR A 2 -35.41 12.43 18.11
N LEU A 3 -36.04 11.34 17.64
CA LEU A 3 -35.55 9.98 17.87
C LEU A 3 -34.17 9.72 17.24
N LEU A 4 -33.90 10.32 16.08
CA LEU A 4 -32.58 10.22 15.44
C LEU A 4 -31.52 10.99 16.23
N ALA A 5 -31.87 12.17 16.76
CA ALA A 5 -30.95 12.93 17.62
C ALA A 5 -30.62 12.14 18.90
N ILE A 6 -31.62 11.51 19.53
CA ILE A 6 -31.40 10.62 20.68
C ILE A 6 -30.49 9.45 20.29
N ALA A 7 -30.78 8.77 19.17
CA ALA A 7 -29.94 7.66 18.70
C ALA A 7 -28.49 8.09 18.41
N LEU A 8 -28.29 9.28 17.84
CA LEU A 8 -26.96 9.84 17.59
C LEU A 8 -26.23 10.22 18.89
N LEU A 9 -26.94 10.65 19.93
CA LEU A 9 -26.33 10.90 21.24
C LEU A 9 -25.85 9.59 21.88
N TRP A 10 -26.66 8.52 21.82
CA TRP A 10 -26.24 7.20 22.30
C TRP A 10 -25.11 6.58 21.48
N ALA A 11 -24.96 6.97 20.22
CA ALA A 11 -23.84 6.53 19.39
C ALA A 11 -22.50 7.17 19.79
N LEU A 12 -22.48 8.28 20.52
CA LEU A 12 -21.25 9.04 20.80
C LEU A 12 -20.23 8.24 21.60
N ASP A 13 -20.69 7.47 22.59
CA ASP A 13 -19.83 6.72 23.50
C ASP A 13 -19.08 5.57 22.79
N PRO A 14 -19.76 4.58 22.17
CA PRO A 14 -19.07 3.53 21.42
C PRO A 14 -18.31 4.06 20.19
N LEU A 15 -18.76 5.18 19.59
CA LEU A 15 -18.00 5.83 18.53
C LEU A 15 -16.70 6.45 19.09
N GLY A 16 -16.75 7.06 20.27
CA GLY A 16 -15.62 7.66 20.95
C GLY A 16 -14.55 6.63 21.31
N GLU A 17 -14.96 5.48 21.84
CA GLU A 17 -14.05 4.34 22.11
C GLU A 17 -13.33 3.89 20.84
N TRP A 18 -14.07 3.64 19.76
CA TRP A 18 -13.49 3.21 18.50
C TRP A 18 -12.55 4.27 17.89
N LEU A 19 -12.93 5.55 17.95
CA LEU A 19 -12.11 6.65 17.46
C LEU A 19 -10.84 6.82 18.31
N GLY A 20 -10.93 6.62 19.62
CA GLY A 20 -9.80 6.64 20.55
C GLY A 20 -8.80 5.54 20.22
N ALA A 21 -9.25 4.29 20.10
CA ALA A 21 -8.41 3.18 19.65
C ALA A 21 -7.80 3.44 18.26
N GLY A 22 -8.58 4.04 17.35
CA GLY A 22 -8.11 4.40 16.01
C GLY A 22 -7.00 5.46 16.03
N ALA A 23 -7.12 6.47 16.89
CA ALA A 23 -6.12 7.51 17.06
C ALA A 23 -4.81 6.94 17.64
N LEU A 24 -4.90 6.04 18.62
CA LEU A 24 -3.75 5.33 19.18
C LEU A 24 -3.08 4.44 18.10
N ALA A 25 -3.87 3.77 17.27
CA ALA A 25 -3.32 2.94 16.21
C ALA A 25 -2.55 3.73 15.14
N LEU A 26 -2.97 4.97 14.85
CA LEU A 26 -2.25 5.85 13.93
C LEU A 26 -0.85 6.23 14.43
N VAL A 27 -0.60 6.15 15.75
CA VAL A 27 0.73 6.38 16.34
C VAL A 27 1.47 5.08 16.69
N GLY A 28 0.97 3.94 16.24
CA GLY A 28 1.67 2.64 16.30
C GLY A 28 1.20 1.69 17.41
N GLU A 29 0.19 2.05 18.19
CA GLU A 29 -0.40 1.12 19.16
C GLU A 29 -1.23 0.03 18.44
N PRO A 30 -1.14 -1.24 18.85
CA PRO A 30 -2.01 -2.27 18.30
C PRO A 30 -3.48 -1.96 18.60
N PHE A 31 -4.33 -1.97 17.59
CA PHE A 31 -5.78 -1.81 17.77
C PHE A 31 -6.36 -3.12 18.32
N MET A 32 -6.44 -3.30 19.64
CA MET A 32 -6.88 -4.55 20.25
C MET A 32 -8.41 -4.63 20.36
N LEU A 33 -8.93 -5.84 20.54
CA LEU A 33 -10.35 -6.08 20.81
C LEU A 33 -10.81 -5.38 22.08
N GLY A 34 -9.96 -5.37 23.12
CA GLY A 34 -10.26 -4.73 24.42
C GLY A 34 -10.40 -3.20 24.35
N ASP A 35 -9.90 -2.57 23.28
CA ASP A 35 -9.94 -1.12 23.09
C ASP A 35 -11.17 -0.68 22.28
N THR A 36 -12.03 -1.63 21.88
CA THR A 36 -13.19 -1.37 21.02
C THR A 36 -14.51 -1.54 21.77
N PRO A 37 -15.58 -0.85 21.32
CA PRO A 37 -16.91 -1.09 21.88
C PRO A 37 -17.31 -2.55 21.72
N GLY A 38 -18.10 -3.06 22.67
CA GLY A 38 -18.63 -4.40 22.58
C GLY A 38 -19.46 -4.57 21.29
N TRP A 39 -19.37 -5.74 20.63
CA TRP A 39 -20.11 -5.96 19.38
C TRP A 39 -21.63 -5.79 19.53
N ARG A 40 -22.17 -6.11 20.72
CA ARG A 40 -23.59 -5.89 21.05
C ARG A 40 -23.91 -4.40 21.16
N GLU A 41 -23.02 -3.62 21.76
CA GLU A 41 -23.16 -2.17 21.91
C GLU A 41 -23.05 -1.46 20.56
N ALA A 42 -22.10 -1.86 19.73
CA ALA A 42 -21.99 -1.37 18.36
C ALA A 42 -23.28 -1.63 17.56
N LEU A 43 -23.85 -2.84 17.64
CA LEU A 43 -25.12 -3.16 17.00
C LEU A 43 -26.31 -2.40 17.61
N ALA A 44 -26.33 -2.19 18.92
CA ALA A 44 -27.45 -1.54 19.60
C ALA A 44 -27.45 -0.02 19.40
N TYR A 45 -26.27 0.61 19.38
CA TYR A 45 -26.14 2.07 19.45
C TYR A 45 -25.65 2.73 18.16
N LEU A 46 -24.86 2.03 17.33
CA LEU A 46 -24.35 2.61 16.08
C LEU A 46 -25.17 2.22 14.84
N LEU A 47 -25.69 0.98 14.80
CA LEU A 47 -26.45 0.49 13.65
C LEU A 47 -27.80 1.23 13.45
N PRO A 48 -28.62 1.51 14.49
CA PRO A 48 -29.89 2.22 14.30
C PRO A 48 -29.74 3.63 13.72
N PRO A 49 -28.87 4.52 14.23
CA PRO A 49 -28.68 5.84 13.61
C PRO A 49 -28.07 5.73 12.21
N ALA A 50 -27.17 4.77 11.94
CA ALA A 50 -26.66 4.53 10.59
C ALA A 50 -27.78 4.18 9.61
N ALA A 51 -28.65 3.23 9.98
CA ALA A 51 -29.79 2.81 9.17
C ALA A 51 -30.80 3.94 8.97
N ALA A 52 -31.10 4.72 10.02
CA ALA A 52 -32.00 5.86 9.94
C ALA A 52 -31.47 6.95 9.01
N LEU A 53 -30.18 7.29 9.08
CA LEU A 53 -29.54 8.25 8.16
C LEU A 53 -29.52 7.75 6.72
N ALA A 54 -29.22 6.47 6.49
CA ALA A 54 -29.26 5.85 5.16
C ALA A 54 -30.68 5.87 4.57
N ALA A 55 -31.70 5.55 5.39
CA ALA A 55 -33.10 5.61 4.98
C ALA A 55 -33.54 7.05 4.65
N LEU A 56 -33.14 8.03 5.45
CA LEU A 56 -33.42 9.45 5.17
C LEU A 56 -32.78 9.90 3.85
N ALA A 57 -31.52 9.51 3.61
CA ALA A 57 -30.84 9.81 2.35
C ALA A 57 -31.51 9.13 1.15
N GLY A 58 -31.92 7.87 1.29
CA GLY A 58 -32.63 7.13 0.25
C GLY A 58 -34.02 7.70 -0.06
N LEU A 59 -34.80 8.03 0.97
CA LEU A 59 -36.12 8.67 0.82
C LEU A 59 -36.01 10.05 0.18
N ALA A 60 -35.00 10.85 0.55
CA ALA A 60 -34.74 12.13 -0.08
C ALA A 60 -34.42 11.99 -1.57
N ALA A 61 -33.61 10.99 -1.95
CA ALA A 61 -33.29 10.69 -3.34
C ALA A 61 -34.52 10.24 -4.16
N LEU A 62 -35.40 9.42 -3.56
CA LEU A 62 -36.63 8.94 -4.21
C LEU A 62 -37.70 10.03 -4.37
N ARG A 63 -37.86 10.90 -3.36
CA ARG A 63 -38.92 11.92 -3.35
C ARG A 63 -38.64 13.07 -4.30
N LEU A 64 -37.38 13.40 -4.58
CA LEU A 64 -37.08 14.69 -5.16
C LEU A 64 -36.93 14.71 -6.69
N ARG A 65 -36.55 13.64 -7.41
CA ARG A 65 -36.32 13.63 -8.89
C ARG A 65 -35.58 14.88 -9.46
N ALA A 66 -34.98 15.70 -8.59
CA ALA A 66 -34.38 17.02 -8.80
C ALA A 66 -33.47 17.27 -7.58
N PRO A 67 -32.37 18.02 -7.74
CA PRO A 67 -31.28 18.00 -6.77
C PRO A 67 -31.67 18.70 -5.46
N VAL A 68 -31.61 17.97 -4.35
CA VAL A 68 -31.44 18.56 -3.01
C VAL A 68 -30.25 19.51 -3.07
N LEU A 69 -30.28 20.62 -2.30
CA LEU A 69 -29.12 21.49 -2.04
C LEU A 69 -27.82 20.66 -2.03
N PRO A 70 -26.86 20.92 -2.95
CA PRO A 70 -25.74 20.01 -3.28
C PRO A 70 -24.83 19.55 -2.12
N GLY A 71 -25.02 20.06 -0.90
CA GLY A 71 -24.16 19.81 0.26
C GLY A 71 -24.74 18.91 1.36
N THR A 72 -26.07 18.74 1.46
CA THR A 72 -26.67 18.09 2.65
C THR A 72 -26.76 16.57 2.52
N SER A 73 -26.99 16.05 1.31
CA SER A 73 -27.18 14.61 1.06
C SER A 73 -25.90 13.79 1.25
N TRP A 74 -24.76 14.26 0.74
CA TRP A 74 -23.50 13.53 0.82
C TRP A 74 -22.95 13.47 2.26
N ARG A 75 -23.18 14.51 3.07
CA ARG A 75 -22.79 14.53 4.50
C ARG A 75 -23.56 13.50 5.30
N VAL A 76 -24.89 13.40 5.07
CA VAL A 76 -25.74 12.40 5.73
C VAL A 76 -25.36 10.99 5.30
N GLN A 77 -25.12 10.77 4.01
CA GLN A 77 -24.63 9.48 3.49
C GLN A 77 -23.25 9.13 4.03
N GLY A 78 -22.33 10.11 4.12
CA GLY A 78 -21.00 9.93 4.68
C GLY A 78 -21.03 9.56 6.16
N LEU A 79 -21.88 10.22 6.95
CA LEU A 79 -22.06 9.88 8.36
C LEU A 79 -22.67 8.48 8.53
N ALA A 80 -23.70 8.15 7.75
CA ALA A 80 -24.30 6.81 7.75
C ALA A 80 -23.27 5.73 7.42
N ALA A 81 -22.47 5.95 6.38
CA ALA A 81 -21.41 5.03 5.95
C ALA A 81 -20.29 4.92 7.00
N GLY A 82 -19.92 6.03 7.64
CA GLY A 82 -18.92 6.05 8.72
C GLY A 82 -19.37 5.23 9.93
N LEU A 83 -20.59 5.44 10.41
CA LEU A 83 -21.14 4.64 11.51
C LEU A 83 -21.24 3.15 11.14
N LEU A 84 -21.68 2.85 9.92
CA LEU A 84 -21.74 1.47 9.44
C LEU A 84 -20.34 0.84 9.33
N LEU A 85 -19.33 1.59 8.91
CA LEU A 85 -17.94 1.12 8.86
C LEU A 85 -17.43 0.77 10.25
N VAL A 86 -17.74 1.59 11.26
CA VAL A 86 -17.39 1.30 12.66
C VAL A 86 -18.02 -0.02 13.10
N VAL A 87 -19.32 -0.22 12.84
CA VAL A 87 -20.01 -1.49 13.14
C VAL A 87 -19.34 -2.67 12.43
N ILE A 88 -19.07 -2.55 11.13
CA ILE A 88 -18.41 -3.61 10.34
C ILE A 88 -17.02 -3.91 10.91
N HIS A 89 -16.24 -2.89 11.25
CA HIS A 89 -14.90 -3.06 11.81
C HIS A 89 -14.95 -3.71 13.20
N THR A 90 -15.88 -3.31 14.08
CA THR A 90 -16.06 -3.94 15.40
C THR A 90 -16.45 -5.41 15.29
N LEU A 91 -17.33 -5.76 14.35
CA LEU A 91 -17.68 -7.16 14.07
C LEU A 91 -16.49 -7.92 13.48
N TYR A 92 -15.72 -7.29 12.61
CA TYR A 92 -14.52 -7.86 12.02
C TYR A 92 -13.46 -8.21 13.09
N LYS A 93 -13.25 -7.34 14.08
CA LYS A 93 -12.34 -7.60 15.21
C LYS A 93 -12.68 -8.88 15.99
N GLN A 94 -13.94 -9.31 15.97
CA GLN A 94 -14.37 -10.57 16.61
C GLN A 94 -13.82 -11.81 15.90
N VAL A 95 -13.50 -11.74 14.61
CA VAL A 95 -13.03 -12.88 13.81
C VAL A 95 -11.68 -13.39 14.33
N PHE A 96 -10.78 -12.47 14.68
CA PHE A 96 -9.46 -12.81 15.20
C PHE A 96 -9.37 -12.75 16.72
N ALA A 97 -10.28 -12.00 17.36
CA ALA A 97 -10.37 -11.82 18.81
C ALA A 97 -9.01 -11.54 19.46
N ILE A 98 -8.27 -10.57 18.92
CA ILE A 98 -6.93 -10.21 19.40
C ILE A 98 -7.08 -9.33 20.63
N ASP A 99 -6.92 -9.93 21.82
CA ASP A 99 -7.10 -9.32 23.14
C ASP A 99 -5.79 -9.07 23.90
N SER A 100 -4.66 -9.49 23.32
CA SER A 100 -3.37 -9.50 24.00
C SER A 100 -2.23 -9.35 22.99
N LEU A 101 -1.09 -8.87 23.48
CA LEU A 101 0.11 -8.70 22.64
C LEU A 101 0.58 -10.04 22.03
N ALA A 102 0.46 -11.14 22.77
CA ALA A 102 0.81 -12.47 22.26
C ALA A 102 -0.04 -12.84 21.04
N ARG A 103 -1.37 -12.68 21.12
CA ARG A 103 -2.26 -12.90 19.97
C ARG A 103 -2.00 -11.92 18.85
N PHE A 104 -1.60 -10.68 19.16
CA PHE A 104 -1.27 -9.69 18.13
C PHE A 104 0.01 -10.06 17.37
N ILE A 105 1.02 -10.62 18.05
CA ILE A 105 2.21 -11.16 17.40
C ILE A 105 1.81 -12.31 16.48
N GLU A 106 0.92 -13.20 16.91
CA GLU A 106 0.52 -14.40 16.15
C GLU A 106 -0.40 -14.09 14.95
N PHE A 107 -1.41 -13.25 15.15
CA PHE A 107 -2.48 -13.03 14.18
C PHE A 107 -2.54 -11.62 13.58
N GLY A 108 -1.77 -10.66 14.08
CA GLY A 108 -1.86 -9.25 13.65
C GLY A 108 -1.59 -9.06 12.15
N MET A 109 -0.63 -9.80 11.58
CA MET A 109 -0.38 -9.75 10.13
C MET A 109 -1.53 -10.34 9.33
N ALA A 110 -2.11 -11.45 9.78
CA ALA A 110 -3.26 -12.09 9.15
C ALA A 110 -4.48 -11.16 9.18
N GLU A 111 -4.76 -10.56 10.34
CA GLU A 111 -5.86 -9.61 10.53
C GLU A 111 -5.70 -8.39 9.61
N ARG A 112 -4.52 -7.76 9.54
CA ARG A 112 -4.35 -6.62 8.62
C ARG A 112 -4.53 -7.02 7.15
N THR A 113 -4.05 -8.21 6.78
CA THR A 113 -4.12 -8.72 5.41
C THR A 113 -5.56 -9.03 5.00
N VAL A 114 -6.34 -9.69 5.85
CA VAL A 114 -7.75 -10.00 5.57
C VAL A 114 -8.58 -8.72 5.46
N TRP A 115 -8.30 -7.71 6.29
CA TRP A 115 -8.96 -6.40 6.16
C TRP A 115 -8.64 -5.71 4.82
N GLN A 116 -7.38 -5.76 4.37
CA GLN A 116 -6.98 -5.22 3.07
C GLN A 116 -7.64 -5.98 1.90
N ILE A 117 -7.78 -7.31 2.01
CA ILE A 117 -8.52 -8.12 1.03
C ILE A 117 -9.98 -7.69 0.97
N ALA A 118 -10.62 -7.46 2.12
CA ALA A 118 -12.00 -6.99 2.19
C ALA A 118 -12.17 -5.61 1.53
N LEU A 119 -11.26 -4.66 1.82
CA LEU A 119 -11.24 -3.35 1.17
C LEU A 119 -11.05 -3.46 -0.35
N LEU A 120 -10.12 -4.29 -0.81
CA LEU A 120 -9.88 -4.50 -2.24
C LEU A 120 -11.06 -5.19 -2.93
N GLY A 121 -11.73 -6.12 -2.25
CA GLY A 121 -12.98 -6.74 -2.69
C GLY A 121 -14.10 -5.72 -2.84
N ALA A 122 -14.26 -4.83 -1.86
CA ALA A 122 -15.20 -3.70 -1.93
C ALA A 122 -14.87 -2.75 -3.09
N ALA A 123 -13.58 -2.52 -3.37
CA ALA A 123 -13.14 -1.75 -4.54
C ALA A 123 -13.58 -2.42 -5.85
N GLY A 124 -13.40 -3.74 -5.96
CA GLY A 124 -13.83 -4.53 -7.11
C GLY A 124 -15.35 -4.50 -7.31
N LEU A 125 -16.12 -4.69 -6.25
CA LEU A 125 -17.59 -4.60 -6.29
C LEU A 125 -18.07 -3.20 -6.70
N ALA A 126 -17.46 -2.14 -6.18
CA ALA A 126 -17.77 -0.77 -6.56
C ALA A 126 -17.43 -0.49 -8.04
N ALA A 127 -16.33 -1.05 -8.56
CA ALA A 127 -15.94 -0.90 -9.96
C ALA A 127 -16.84 -1.70 -10.92
N ALA A 128 -17.16 -2.96 -10.57
CA ALA A 128 -18.05 -3.82 -11.36
C ALA A 128 -19.50 -3.31 -11.37
N GLY A 129 -19.90 -2.69 -10.26
CA GLY A 129 -21.25 -2.21 -10.04
C GLY A 129 -22.18 -3.27 -9.47
N VAL A 130 -23.11 -2.84 -8.64
CA VAL A 130 -24.13 -3.70 -8.01
C VAL A 130 -25.47 -3.46 -8.71
N PRO A 131 -26.31 -4.49 -8.92
CA PRO A 131 -27.65 -4.31 -9.47
C PRO A 131 -28.40 -3.18 -8.77
N ARG A 132 -29.03 -2.29 -9.55
CA ARG A 132 -29.74 -1.07 -9.10
C ARG A 132 -28.87 0.11 -8.64
N LEU A 133 -27.60 -0.10 -8.30
CA LEU A 133 -26.67 0.97 -7.87
C LEU A 133 -25.67 1.37 -8.95
N GLY A 134 -25.39 0.48 -9.90
CA GLY A 134 -24.41 0.71 -10.96
C GLY A 134 -22.98 0.74 -10.44
N SER A 135 -22.02 1.04 -11.34
CA SER A 135 -20.61 1.18 -10.99
C SER A 135 -20.31 2.55 -10.38
N ASN A 136 -19.51 2.59 -9.33
CA ASN A 136 -19.02 3.83 -8.72
C ASN A 136 -17.49 3.81 -8.63
N MET A 137 -16.85 4.41 -9.63
CA MET A 137 -15.38 4.43 -9.74
C MET A 137 -14.72 5.31 -8.65
N ALA A 138 -15.43 6.30 -8.11
CA ALA A 138 -14.90 7.10 -7.01
C ALA A 138 -14.77 6.25 -5.73
N LEU A 139 -15.81 5.47 -5.39
CA LEU A 139 -15.76 4.52 -4.29
C LEU A 139 -14.74 3.42 -4.54
N ALA A 140 -14.66 2.89 -5.78
CA ALA A 140 -13.67 1.87 -6.13
C ALA A 140 -12.23 2.35 -5.88
N ARG A 141 -11.89 3.55 -6.37
CA ARG A 141 -10.59 4.18 -6.09
C ARG A 141 -10.39 4.45 -4.60
N GLY A 142 -11.43 4.92 -3.91
CA GLY A 142 -11.39 5.17 -2.45
C GLY A 142 -11.04 3.93 -1.65
N PHE A 143 -11.69 2.79 -1.91
CA PHE A 143 -11.41 1.53 -1.25
C PHE A 143 -10.03 0.95 -1.60
N ALA A 144 -9.62 1.02 -2.87
CA ALA A 144 -8.27 0.58 -3.27
C ALA A 144 -7.18 1.46 -2.63
N ALA A 145 -7.41 2.78 -2.54
CA ALA A 145 -6.52 3.70 -1.85
C ALA A 145 -6.47 3.43 -0.34
N ALA A 146 -7.62 3.15 0.29
CA ALA A 146 -7.68 2.77 1.69
C ALA A 146 -6.92 1.45 1.96
N ALA A 147 -7.06 0.44 1.10
CA ALA A 147 -6.33 -0.82 1.22
C ALA A 147 -4.81 -0.59 1.14
N LEU A 148 -4.35 0.19 0.16
CA LEU A 148 -2.94 0.51 -0.02
C LEU A 148 -2.40 1.35 1.15
N ALA A 149 -3.12 2.38 1.57
CA ALA A 149 -2.75 3.23 2.70
C ALA A 149 -2.68 2.43 4.01
N HIS A 150 -3.67 1.55 4.25
CA HIS A 150 -3.68 0.66 5.41
C HIS A 150 -2.43 -0.25 5.43
N PHE A 151 -2.05 -0.83 4.29
CA PHE A 151 -0.82 -1.61 4.18
C PHE A 151 0.44 -0.79 4.46
N VAL A 152 0.56 0.39 3.85
CA VAL A 152 1.73 1.25 4.05
C VAL A 152 1.85 1.66 5.53
N VAL A 153 0.79 2.17 6.13
CA VAL A 153 0.83 2.65 7.52
C VAL A 153 1.06 1.50 8.50
N PHE A 154 0.21 0.48 8.48
CA PHE A 154 0.23 -0.52 9.55
C PHE A 154 1.22 -1.65 9.30
N THR A 155 1.48 -2.02 8.04
CA THR A 155 2.42 -3.10 7.72
C THR A 155 3.81 -2.57 7.37
N CYS A 156 3.97 -1.50 6.59
CA CYS A 156 5.32 -1.04 6.25
C CYS A 156 5.96 -0.17 7.34
N LEU A 157 5.19 0.72 7.98
CA LEU A 157 5.71 1.67 8.96
C LEU A 157 5.66 1.13 10.39
N TRP A 158 4.46 0.81 10.91
CA TRP A 158 4.31 0.49 12.33
C TRP A 158 4.66 -0.95 12.71
N HIS A 159 4.00 -1.92 12.11
CA HIS A 159 4.15 -3.32 12.51
C HIS A 159 4.87 -4.13 11.43
N ASN A 160 5.95 -3.56 10.91
CA ASN A 160 6.75 -4.17 9.87
C ASN A 160 7.37 -5.49 10.35
N PRO A 161 7.02 -6.65 9.76
CA PRO A 161 7.53 -7.94 10.23
C PRO A 161 9.05 -8.09 10.19
N LEU A 162 9.76 -7.22 9.46
CA LEU A 162 11.22 -7.17 9.44
C LEU A 162 11.83 -6.54 10.69
N PHE A 163 11.07 -5.72 11.42
CA PHE A 163 11.55 -4.96 12.58
C PHE A 163 10.71 -5.21 13.84
N ALA A 164 9.42 -5.48 13.69
CA ALA A 164 8.48 -5.80 14.74
C ALA A 164 8.22 -7.31 14.79
N ARG A 165 8.02 -7.85 16.00
CA ARG A 165 7.67 -9.26 16.17
C ARG A 165 6.26 -9.49 15.64
N GLN A 166 6.16 -10.05 14.44
CA GLN A 166 4.91 -10.39 13.78
C GLN A 166 5.10 -11.73 13.07
N ALA A 167 4.24 -12.68 13.40
CA ALA A 167 4.21 -13.97 12.74
C ALA A 167 3.67 -13.79 11.33
N VAL A 168 4.43 -14.27 10.35
CA VAL A 168 4.04 -14.20 8.94
C VAL A 168 3.43 -15.51 8.46
N GLY A 169 3.72 -16.62 9.13
CA GLY A 169 3.33 -17.98 8.75
C GLY A 169 4.54 -18.86 8.41
N ALA A 170 4.37 -20.18 8.52
CA ALA A 170 5.48 -21.13 8.37
C ALA A 170 5.90 -21.39 6.91
N ALA A 171 4.97 -21.33 5.96
CA ALA A 171 5.26 -21.59 4.55
C ALA A 171 5.84 -20.34 3.86
N VAL A 172 6.98 -20.43 3.16
CA VAL A 172 7.64 -19.28 2.51
C VAL A 172 6.83 -18.67 1.35
N LEU A 173 6.00 -19.45 0.66
CA LEU A 173 5.20 -18.96 -0.48
C LEU A 173 3.73 -18.73 -0.15
N ALA A 174 3.17 -19.49 0.79
CA ALA A 174 1.78 -19.39 1.23
C ALA A 174 1.73 -18.82 2.66
N ASN A 175 2.08 -17.54 2.80
CA ASN A 175 2.06 -16.83 4.07
C ASN A 175 1.41 -15.45 3.97
N TRP A 176 1.14 -14.88 5.14
CA TRP A 176 0.48 -13.58 5.27
C TRP A 176 1.34 -12.42 4.78
N LEU A 177 2.67 -12.54 4.83
CA LEU A 177 3.57 -11.52 4.31
C LEU A 177 3.46 -11.38 2.79
N GLY A 178 3.59 -12.49 2.07
CA GLY A 178 3.40 -12.54 0.62
C GLY A 178 1.99 -12.14 0.21
N ALA A 179 0.97 -12.62 0.92
CA ALA A 179 -0.42 -12.24 0.66
C ALA A 179 -0.66 -10.74 0.85
N GLY A 180 -0.15 -10.15 1.94
CA GLY A 180 -0.27 -8.71 2.21
C GLY A 180 0.39 -7.86 1.13
N PHE A 181 1.62 -8.20 0.72
CA PHE A 181 2.30 -7.51 -0.38
C PHE A 181 1.57 -7.69 -1.72
N ALA A 182 1.06 -8.88 -2.02
CA ALA A 182 0.29 -9.14 -3.24
C ALA A 182 -0.98 -8.27 -3.30
N VAL A 183 -1.70 -8.15 -2.19
CA VAL A 183 -2.90 -7.30 -2.07
C VAL A 183 -2.54 -5.82 -2.23
N ALA A 184 -1.44 -5.37 -1.63
CA ALA A 184 -0.96 -3.99 -1.76
C ALA A 184 -0.55 -3.66 -3.21
N ILE A 185 0.17 -4.57 -3.88
CA ILE A 185 0.54 -4.44 -5.29
C ILE A 185 -0.70 -4.43 -6.18
N ALA A 186 -1.69 -5.31 -5.91
CA ALA A 186 -2.95 -5.33 -6.63
C ALA A 186 -3.72 -4.02 -6.45
N ALA A 187 -3.77 -3.47 -5.23
CA ALA A 187 -4.37 -2.17 -4.95
C ALA A 187 -3.68 -1.03 -5.74
N ALA A 188 -2.34 -0.98 -5.71
CA ALA A 188 -1.57 -0.01 -6.47
C ALA A 188 -1.77 -0.15 -7.99
N TRP A 189 -1.88 -1.39 -8.49
CA TRP A 189 -2.16 -1.68 -9.89
C TRP A 189 -3.57 -1.28 -10.32
N LEU A 190 -4.59 -1.53 -9.50
CA LEU A 190 -5.95 -1.07 -9.78
C LEU A 190 -6.02 0.47 -9.78
N LEU A 191 -5.37 1.13 -8.81
CA LEU A 191 -5.26 2.58 -8.80
C LEU A 191 -4.51 3.10 -10.02
N ARG A 192 -3.45 2.42 -10.46
CA ARG A 192 -2.73 2.74 -11.70
C ARG A 192 -3.64 2.66 -12.94
N ARG A 193 -4.50 1.64 -13.02
CA ARG A 193 -5.43 1.44 -14.13
C ARG A 193 -6.58 2.43 -14.12
N TRP A 194 -7.08 2.77 -12.94
CA TRP A 194 -8.23 3.64 -12.78
C TRP A 194 -7.86 5.11 -12.70
N SER A 195 -6.61 5.47 -12.42
CA SER A 195 -6.13 6.86 -12.38
C SER A 195 -5.66 7.36 -13.74
N GLY A 196 -5.61 8.70 -13.91
CA GLY A 196 -5.11 9.32 -15.13
C GLY A 196 -3.59 9.21 -15.30
N GLU A 197 -3.09 9.51 -16.51
CA GLU A 197 -1.67 9.42 -16.89
C GLU A 197 -0.73 10.19 -15.95
N ARG A 198 -1.19 11.29 -15.35
CA ARG A 198 -0.41 12.08 -14.39
C ARG A 198 0.00 11.28 -13.14
N LEU A 199 -0.85 10.38 -12.66
CA LEU A 199 -0.60 9.59 -11.44
C LEU A 199 0.04 8.22 -11.75
N ARG A 200 0.01 7.78 -13.01
CA ARG A 200 0.53 6.47 -13.43
C ARG A 200 2.00 6.24 -13.03
N PRO A 201 2.95 7.19 -13.22
CA PRO A 201 4.34 6.98 -12.80
C PRO A 201 4.51 6.77 -11.30
N TRP A 202 3.67 7.40 -10.48
CA TRP A 202 3.71 7.24 -9.02
C TRP A 202 3.24 5.85 -8.59
N PHE A 203 2.21 5.32 -9.23
CA PHE A 203 1.78 3.95 -8.97
C PHE A 203 2.75 2.91 -9.56
N ASP A 204 3.40 3.19 -10.70
CA ASP A 204 4.50 2.36 -11.21
C ASP A 204 5.64 2.26 -10.18
N ALA A 205 6.08 3.41 -9.64
CA ALA A 205 7.10 3.45 -8.61
C ALA A 205 6.66 2.72 -7.34
N ALA A 206 5.40 2.89 -6.90
CA ALA A 206 4.86 2.17 -5.74
C ALA A 206 4.85 0.65 -5.96
N ILE A 207 4.44 0.18 -7.14
CA ILE A 207 4.46 -1.26 -7.48
C ILE A 207 5.89 -1.80 -7.44
N MET A 208 6.84 -1.10 -8.05
CA MET A 208 8.26 -1.52 -8.05
C MET A 208 8.85 -1.54 -6.64
N ALA A 209 8.56 -0.53 -5.83
CA ALA A 209 8.99 -0.46 -4.44
C ALA A 209 8.39 -1.60 -3.60
N LEU A 210 7.07 -1.81 -3.69
CA LEU A 210 6.38 -2.90 -2.98
C LEU A 210 6.89 -4.27 -3.42
N ALA A 211 7.11 -4.50 -4.72
CA ALA A 211 7.65 -5.76 -5.22
C ALA A 211 9.08 -6.00 -4.74
N THR A 212 9.90 -4.95 -4.66
CA THR A 212 11.27 -5.03 -4.11
C THR A 212 11.26 -5.34 -2.63
N LEU A 213 10.43 -4.63 -1.85
CA LEU A 213 10.27 -4.88 -0.42
C LEU A 213 9.72 -6.30 -0.16
N ALA A 214 8.76 -6.76 -0.98
CA ALA A 214 8.23 -8.11 -0.89
C ALA A 214 9.34 -9.15 -1.10
N ALA A 215 10.17 -8.99 -2.13
CA ALA A 215 11.26 -9.93 -2.41
C ALA A 215 12.29 -9.96 -1.28
N ILE A 216 12.68 -8.79 -0.76
CA ILE A 216 13.59 -8.70 0.40
C ILE A 216 12.96 -9.35 1.63
N ALA A 217 11.67 -9.13 1.87
CA ALA A 217 10.99 -9.64 3.05
C ALA A 217 10.77 -11.16 2.98
N LEU A 218 10.49 -11.70 1.79
CA LEU A 218 10.40 -13.14 1.56
C LEU A 218 11.77 -13.81 1.63
N LEU A 219 12.83 -13.17 1.11
CA LEU A 219 14.21 -13.63 1.34
C LEU A 219 14.52 -13.67 2.83
N ARG A 220 14.16 -12.62 3.58
CA ARG A 220 14.35 -12.63 5.04
C ARG A 220 13.64 -13.80 5.71
N GLN A 221 12.43 -14.12 5.27
CA GLN A 221 11.67 -15.25 5.82
C GLN A 221 12.36 -16.60 5.58
N THR A 222 13.11 -16.78 4.48
CA THR A 222 13.84 -18.05 4.26
C THR A 222 14.95 -18.28 5.29
N TYR A 223 15.51 -17.21 5.85
CA TYR A 223 16.57 -17.27 6.87
C TYR A 223 16.01 -17.26 8.30
N ALA A 224 14.99 -16.45 8.56
CA ALA A 224 14.46 -16.22 9.92
C ALA A 224 13.17 -17.01 10.24
N GLY A 225 12.59 -17.71 9.26
CA GLY A 225 11.36 -18.48 9.43
C GLY A 225 10.13 -17.62 9.68
N ALA A 226 9.19 -18.14 10.49
CA ALA A 226 7.87 -17.52 10.69
C ALA A 226 7.89 -16.18 11.45
N LEU A 227 8.99 -15.82 12.11
CA LEU A 227 9.15 -14.57 12.87
C LEU A 227 10.39 -13.82 12.37
N PRO A 228 10.28 -13.00 11.31
CA PRO A 228 11.43 -12.44 10.62
C PRO A 228 12.30 -11.52 11.49
N ALA A 229 11.70 -10.81 12.44
CA ALA A 229 12.42 -9.94 13.38
C ALA A 229 13.14 -10.66 14.54
N ALA A 230 12.98 -11.98 14.69
CA ALA A 230 13.49 -12.70 15.87
C ALA A 230 14.97 -13.14 15.76
N VAL A 231 15.53 -13.18 14.55
CA VAL A 231 16.89 -13.64 14.29
C VAL A 231 17.78 -12.44 13.95
N PRO A 232 19.09 -12.43 14.22
CA PRO A 232 19.98 -11.41 13.66
C PRO A 232 20.10 -11.48 12.13
N LEU A 233 20.65 -10.45 11.49
CA LEU A 233 20.98 -10.47 10.07
C LEU A 233 22.35 -11.15 9.89
N GLY A 234 22.44 -12.12 8.97
CA GLY A 234 23.71 -12.75 8.61
C GLY A 234 24.35 -12.12 7.37
N GLU A 235 25.68 -12.20 7.25
CA GLU A 235 26.45 -11.65 6.12
C GLU A 235 25.98 -12.18 4.76
N THR A 236 25.77 -13.50 4.65
CA THR A 236 25.28 -14.12 3.40
C THR A 236 23.90 -13.60 3.00
N GLU A 237 23.01 -13.40 3.98
CA GLU A 237 21.67 -12.86 3.71
C GLU A 237 21.78 -11.41 3.20
N ASP A 238 22.66 -10.60 3.81
CA ASP A 238 22.83 -9.20 3.42
C ASP A 238 23.37 -9.03 1.99
N LEU A 239 24.32 -9.88 1.59
CA LEU A 239 24.81 -9.96 0.20
C LEU A 239 23.69 -10.38 -0.76
N LEU A 240 22.85 -11.35 -0.38
CA LEU A 240 21.73 -11.79 -1.23
C LEU A 240 20.65 -10.72 -1.37
N ARG A 241 20.41 -9.88 -0.36
CA ARG A 241 19.49 -8.74 -0.46
C ARG A 241 19.96 -7.74 -1.53
N SER A 242 21.26 -7.45 -1.57
CA SER A 242 21.89 -6.64 -2.61
C SER A 242 21.67 -7.26 -3.99
N LEU A 243 21.95 -8.57 -4.12
CA LEU A 243 21.78 -9.30 -5.38
C LEU A 243 20.31 -9.29 -5.85
N VAL A 244 19.36 -9.52 -4.95
CA VAL A 244 17.92 -9.46 -5.26
C VAL A 244 17.53 -8.08 -5.81
N GLY A 245 18.04 -7.00 -5.22
CA GLY A 245 17.82 -5.64 -5.71
C GLY A 245 18.29 -5.44 -7.14
N ILE A 246 19.49 -5.91 -7.48
CA ILE A 246 20.06 -5.84 -8.84
C ILE A 246 19.23 -6.67 -9.82
N VAL A 247 18.89 -7.91 -9.47
CA VAL A 247 18.10 -8.82 -10.32
C VAL A 247 16.72 -8.21 -10.61
N LEU A 248 16.06 -7.65 -9.59
CA LEU A 248 14.78 -6.97 -9.77
C LEU A 248 14.90 -5.71 -10.63
N ALA A 249 15.94 -4.90 -10.45
CA ALA A 249 16.18 -3.73 -11.29
C ALA A 249 16.32 -4.12 -12.77
N LEU A 250 17.08 -5.18 -13.07
CA LEU A 250 17.18 -5.72 -14.43
C LEU A 250 15.83 -6.24 -14.94
N GLY A 251 15.08 -6.97 -14.12
CA GLY A 251 13.76 -7.48 -14.47
C GLY A 251 12.76 -6.36 -14.79
N PHE A 252 12.73 -5.31 -13.99
CA PHE A 252 11.88 -4.13 -14.22
C PHE A 252 12.33 -3.33 -15.45
N LEU A 253 13.63 -3.23 -15.71
CA LEU A 253 14.16 -2.58 -16.91
C LEU A 253 13.73 -3.35 -18.17
N LEU A 254 13.85 -4.68 -18.15
CA LEU A 254 13.43 -5.55 -19.24
C LEU A 254 11.92 -5.43 -19.48
N LEU A 255 11.12 -5.46 -18.42
CA LEU A 255 9.67 -5.29 -18.51
C LEU A 255 9.30 -3.90 -19.05
N GLY A 256 9.94 -2.84 -18.55
CA GLY A 256 9.74 -1.47 -19.02
C GLY A 256 10.21 -1.22 -20.46
N SER A 257 11.20 -1.99 -20.93
CA SER A 257 11.62 -1.97 -22.33
C SER A 257 10.62 -2.70 -23.22
N ARG A 258 10.17 -3.90 -22.84
CA ARG A 258 9.19 -4.69 -23.60
C ARG A 258 7.81 -4.04 -23.67
N LEU A 259 7.39 -3.36 -22.60
CA LEU A 259 6.11 -2.64 -22.55
C LEU A 259 6.22 -1.20 -23.04
N GLU A 260 7.40 -0.76 -23.49
CA GLU A 260 7.72 0.61 -23.91
C GLU A 260 7.43 1.70 -22.85
N GLN A 261 7.29 1.33 -21.58
CA GLN A 261 6.95 2.26 -20.49
C GLN A 261 8.17 3.01 -19.95
N ARG A 262 8.21 4.33 -20.18
CA ARG A 262 9.28 5.21 -19.70
C ARG A 262 9.43 5.21 -18.18
N SER A 263 8.32 5.20 -17.43
CA SER A 263 8.32 5.20 -15.96
C SER A 263 9.05 3.99 -15.39
N TRP A 264 8.80 2.79 -15.93
CA TRP A 264 9.46 1.54 -15.51
C TRP A 264 10.95 1.54 -15.81
N ARG A 265 11.36 2.09 -16.97
CA ARG A 265 12.79 2.23 -17.31
C ARG A 265 13.50 3.20 -16.36
N ILE A 266 12.90 4.35 -16.06
CA ILE A 266 13.50 5.32 -15.12
C ILE A 266 13.53 4.73 -13.71
N GLY A 267 12.42 4.15 -13.23
CA GLY A 267 12.36 3.55 -11.90
C GLY A 267 13.36 2.42 -11.71
N SER A 268 13.57 1.59 -12.74
CA SER A 268 14.55 0.50 -12.68
C SER A 268 15.99 1.00 -12.67
N LEU A 269 16.29 2.07 -13.41
CA LEU A 269 17.61 2.72 -13.34
C LEU A 269 17.87 3.31 -11.95
N VAL A 270 16.86 3.92 -11.32
CA VAL A 270 16.97 4.41 -9.93
C VAL A 270 17.22 3.27 -8.95
N LEU A 271 16.47 2.17 -9.07
CA LEU A 271 16.67 0.98 -8.23
C LEU A 271 18.06 0.35 -8.44
N MET A 272 18.50 0.25 -9.70
CA MET A 272 19.84 -0.24 -10.05
C MET A 272 20.92 0.61 -9.39
N LEU A 273 20.82 1.94 -9.52
CA LEU A 273 21.77 2.86 -8.92
C LEU A 273 21.82 2.71 -7.40
N ALA A 274 20.65 2.60 -6.75
CA ALA A 274 20.58 2.39 -5.30
C ALA A 274 21.25 1.08 -4.86
N ALA A 275 20.99 -0.02 -5.58
CA ALA A 275 21.59 -1.32 -5.28
C ALA A 275 23.12 -1.30 -5.49
N VAL A 276 23.60 -0.72 -6.59
CA VAL A 276 25.03 -0.55 -6.87
C VAL A 276 25.69 0.30 -5.80
N VAL A 277 25.12 1.45 -5.45
CA VAL A 277 25.65 2.29 -4.37
C VAL A 277 25.71 1.51 -3.06
N LYS A 278 24.69 0.73 -2.70
CA LYS A 278 24.73 -0.12 -1.49
C LYS A 278 25.89 -1.11 -1.54
N VAL A 279 26.03 -1.87 -2.62
CA VAL A 279 27.10 -2.87 -2.77
C VAL A 279 28.48 -2.25 -2.64
N PHE A 280 28.73 -1.13 -3.32
CA PHE A 280 30.08 -0.54 -3.35
C PHE A 280 30.38 0.38 -2.17
N ALA A 281 29.39 1.04 -1.59
CA ALA A 281 29.60 1.95 -0.47
C ALA A 281 29.49 1.27 0.90
N ILE A 282 28.65 0.25 1.03
CA ILE A 282 28.39 -0.44 2.30
C ILE A 282 29.10 -1.79 2.29
N ASP A 283 28.77 -2.68 1.35
CA ASP A 283 29.27 -4.06 1.38
C ASP A 283 30.78 -4.12 1.09
N ALA A 284 31.28 -3.30 0.16
CA ALA A 284 32.71 -3.21 -0.11
C ALA A 284 33.50 -2.42 0.95
N ALA A 285 32.83 -1.73 1.88
CA ALA A 285 33.50 -1.07 3.01
C ALA A 285 33.85 -2.04 4.14
N GLU A 286 33.16 -3.19 4.23
CA GLU A 286 33.53 -4.32 5.10
C GLU A 286 34.77 -5.06 4.59
N LEU A 287 35.14 -4.90 3.32
CA LEU A 287 36.39 -5.44 2.78
C LEU A 287 37.60 -4.64 3.31
N GLY A 288 38.67 -5.34 3.71
CA GLY A 288 39.90 -4.74 4.22
C GLY A 288 40.53 -3.68 3.29
N GLY A 289 41.32 -2.77 3.87
CA GLY A 289 41.65 -1.44 3.35
C GLY A 289 42.01 -1.29 1.86
N LEU A 290 42.72 -2.23 1.23
CA LEU A 290 43.08 -2.16 -0.19
C LEU A 290 41.92 -2.50 -1.14
N LEU A 291 41.09 -3.49 -0.78
CA LEU A 291 39.93 -3.90 -1.58
C LEU A 291 38.83 -2.83 -1.56
N ARG A 292 38.70 -2.10 -0.45
CA ARG A 292 37.81 -0.94 -0.34
C ARG A 292 38.20 0.17 -1.31
N ILE A 293 39.49 0.54 -1.34
CA ILE A 293 40.00 1.59 -2.25
C ILE A 293 39.83 1.16 -3.71
N ALA A 294 40.15 -0.10 -4.03
CA ALA A 294 39.97 -0.65 -5.37
C ALA A 294 38.50 -0.66 -5.81
N SER A 295 37.57 -1.01 -4.92
CA SER A 295 36.12 -1.03 -5.21
C SER A 295 35.57 0.37 -5.48
N PHE A 296 35.97 1.37 -4.69
CA PHE A 296 35.59 2.77 -4.96
C PHE A 296 36.20 3.33 -6.23
N ALA A 297 37.45 2.98 -6.54
CA ALA A 297 38.09 3.37 -7.80
C ALA A 297 37.38 2.73 -9.00
N ALA A 298 37.03 1.45 -8.91
CA ALA A 298 36.28 0.73 -9.95
C ALA A 298 34.86 1.31 -10.15
N LEU A 299 34.16 1.67 -9.08
CA LEU A 299 32.87 2.34 -9.15
C LEU A 299 33.00 3.71 -9.83
N GLY A 300 33.95 4.53 -9.39
CA GLY A 300 34.22 5.85 -9.97
C GLY A 300 34.53 5.76 -11.46
N ALA A 301 35.39 4.84 -11.85
CA ALA A 301 35.71 4.58 -13.26
C ALA A 301 34.48 4.12 -14.07
N SER A 302 33.63 3.26 -13.49
CA SER A 302 32.41 2.75 -14.13
C SER A 302 31.38 3.87 -14.36
N LEU A 303 31.20 4.76 -13.39
CA LEU A 303 30.29 5.91 -13.50
C LEU A 303 30.78 6.92 -14.55
N ILE A 304 32.08 7.18 -14.61
CA ILE A 304 32.69 8.04 -15.63
C ILE A 304 32.49 7.43 -17.02
N ALA A 305 32.75 6.13 -17.18
CA ALA A 305 32.56 5.42 -18.45
C ALA A 305 31.09 5.46 -18.91
N LEU A 306 30.15 5.25 -17.98
CA LEU A 306 28.72 5.30 -18.28
C LEU A 306 28.25 6.70 -18.66
N GLY A 307 28.71 7.74 -17.96
CA GLY A 307 28.41 9.14 -18.29
C GLY A 307 28.93 9.55 -19.67
N TRP A 308 30.14 9.13 -20.02
CA TRP A 308 30.71 9.36 -21.36
C TRP A 308 29.91 8.64 -22.46
N PHE A 309 29.55 7.38 -22.23
CA PHE A 309 28.77 6.58 -23.18
C PHE A 309 27.38 7.20 -23.44
N TYR A 310 26.72 7.68 -22.39
CA TYR A 310 25.41 8.31 -22.49
C TYR A 310 25.46 9.65 -23.25
N THR A 311 26.49 10.45 -22.99
CA THR A 311 26.71 11.73 -23.69
C THR A 311 26.96 11.51 -25.19
N ARG A 312 27.73 10.47 -25.53
CA ARG A 312 28.05 10.13 -26.93
C ARG A 312 26.82 9.70 -27.74
N GLN A 313 25.86 9.01 -27.11
CA GLN A 313 24.61 8.63 -27.79
C GLN A 313 23.66 9.82 -28.02
N LEU A 314 23.63 10.80 -27.11
CA LEU A 314 22.78 11.99 -27.25
C LEU A 314 23.30 12.99 -28.27
N SER A 315 24.62 13.05 -28.49
CA SER A 315 25.24 13.92 -29.50
C SER A 315 25.02 13.44 -30.94
N ALA A 316 24.48 12.24 -31.15
CA ALA A 316 24.12 11.72 -32.47
C ALA A 316 22.67 12.12 -32.86
N ARG A 317 22.41 13.43 -33.02
CA ARG A 317 21.25 13.92 -33.79
C ARG A 317 21.74 14.52 -35.12
N PRO A 318 21.20 14.12 -36.28
CA PRO A 318 21.56 14.75 -37.55
C PRO A 318 21.13 16.22 -37.56
N ALA A 319 22.00 17.09 -38.09
CA ALA A 319 21.72 18.50 -38.31
C ALA A 319 20.51 18.69 -39.25
N PRO A 320 19.73 19.78 -39.11
CA PRO A 320 18.61 20.07 -40.02
C PRO A 320 19.15 20.23 -41.44
N ALA A 321 18.48 19.59 -42.42
CA ALA A 321 18.74 19.82 -43.82
C ALA A 321 18.57 21.30 -44.13
N SER A 322 19.64 21.94 -44.59
CA SER A 322 19.58 23.31 -45.12
C SER A 322 18.77 23.29 -46.41
N ASP A 323 17.60 23.95 -46.40
CA ASP A 323 16.84 24.28 -47.60
C ASP A 323 17.75 25.05 -48.58
N GLN A 324 18.14 24.39 -49.65
CA GLN A 324 18.72 25.03 -50.82
C GLN A 324 17.57 25.64 -51.62
N PHE A 325 17.38 26.95 -51.49
CA PHE A 325 16.60 27.71 -52.48
C PHE A 325 17.41 27.81 -53.79
N PRO A 326 16.89 27.38 -54.94
CA PRO A 326 17.56 27.63 -56.21
C PRO A 326 17.27 29.07 -56.65
N SER A 327 18.33 29.82 -56.90
CA SER A 327 18.26 31.07 -57.67
C SER A 327 18.18 30.75 -59.15
N ARG A 328 17.02 31.01 -59.76
CA ARG A 328 16.81 31.63 -61.08
C ARG A 328 15.34 31.58 -61.48
#